data_AF-A0A7W1AGN5-F1
#
_entry.id   AF-A0A7W1AGN5-F1
#
_cell.length_a   1.000
_cell.length_b   1.000
_cell.length_c   1.000
_cell.angle_alpha   90.00
_cell.angle_beta   90.00
_cell.angle_gamma   90.00
#
_symmetry.space_group_name_H-M   'P 1'
#
loop_
_entity.id
_entity.type
_entity.pdbx_description
1 polymer ?
#
loop_
_entity_poly.entity_id
_entity_poly.type
_entity_poly.pdbx_seq_one_letter_code
_entity_poly.pdbx_strand_id
1 'polypeptide(L)'
;MRRGLLAGGGCTGSHAGAGIIAGTIVAFGALGAAAGLWSKRGTIVALGDVAIPPTYRYACTYQPTHLRVVLTRLRTVYGLPVDERHLSGHYRRYSGDLAELGKGEILAWTAA
;
A
#
# COMPACT_ATOMS: atom_id res chain seq x y z
N MET A 1 -11.53 7.26 -2.42
CA MET A 1 -11.30 6.55 -3.71
C MET A 1 -12.24 5.34 -3.81
N ARG A 2 -12.90 5.10 -4.96
CA ARG A 2 -13.87 4.00 -5.14
C ARG A 2 -13.41 2.88 -6.07
N ARG A 3 -12.45 3.16 -6.95
CA ARG A 3 -11.87 2.24 -7.94
C ARG A 3 -10.59 2.86 -8.52
N GLY A 4 -9.83 2.06 -9.26
CA GLY A 4 -8.64 2.49 -9.99
C GLY A 4 -7.34 2.33 -9.20
N LEU A 5 -6.31 3.00 -9.69
CA LEU A 5 -4.97 3.00 -9.13
C LEU A 5 -4.44 4.42 -9.03
N LEU A 6 -3.82 4.77 -7.90
CA LEU A 6 -3.03 5.99 -7.72
C LEU A 6 -1.60 5.59 -7.41
N ALA A 7 -0.63 6.29 -7.98
CA ALA A 7 0.79 6.07 -7.73
C ALA A 7 1.47 7.42 -7.50
N GLY A 8 2.12 7.59 -6.35
CA GLY A 8 2.74 8.86 -5.94
C GLY A 8 4.23 8.69 -5.63
N GLY A 9 5.09 9.41 -6.37
CA GLY A 9 6.55 9.31 -6.28
C GLY A 9 7.17 9.92 -5.01
N GLY A 10 6.53 10.91 -4.40
CA GLY A 10 7.04 11.63 -3.23
C GLY A 10 6.50 11.13 -1.89
N CYS A 11 6.96 11.75 -0.80
CA CYS A 11 6.35 11.58 0.51
C CYS A 11 4.89 12.03 0.45
N THR A 12 4.01 11.22 1.01
CA THR A 12 2.59 11.56 1.12
C THR A 12 2.32 12.19 2.48
N GLY A 13 1.36 13.11 2.54
CA GLY A 13 0.92 13.70 3.80
C GLY A 13 0.24 12.70 4.72
N SER A 14 -0.18 13.17 5.90
CA SER A 14 -1.02 12.38 6.81
C SER A 14 -2.32 11.93 6.13
N HIS A 15 -2.89 10.82 6.58
CA HIS A 15 -4.19 10.30 6.12
C HIS A 15 -4.24 9.87 4.65
N ALA A 16 -3.09 9.50 4.08
CA ALA A 16 -3.04 8.93 2.74
C ALA A 16 -3.99 7.72 2.63
N GLY A 17 -4.88 7.74 1.64
CA GLY A 17 -5.86 6.67 1.44
C GLY A 17 -6.98 6.61 2.48
N ALA A 18 -7.17 7.62 3.33
CA ALA A 18 -8.27 7.64 4.28
C ALA A 18 -9.64 7.57 3.57
N GLY A 19 -10.58 6.82 4.15
CA GLY A 19 -11.92 6.65 3.59
C GLY A 19 -11.95 5.91 2.24
N ILE A 20 -10.90 5.17 1.88
CA ILE A 20 -10.90 4.38 0.64
C ILE A 20 -12.01 3.31 0.69
N ILE A 21 -12.85 3.28 -0.34
CA ILE A 21 -13.92 2.28 -0.46
C ILE A 21 -13.41 1.02 -1.18
N ALA A 22 -12.56 1.23 -2.20
CA ALA A 22 -11.82 0.23 -2.96
C ALA A 22 -10.80 0.93 -3.88
N GLY A 23 -9.83 0.15 -4.40
CA GLY A 23 -8.76 0.63 -5.28
C GLY A 23 -7.37 0.32 -4.73
N THR A 24 -6.34 0.74 -5.46
CA THR A 24 -4.93 0.57 -5.06
C THR A 24 -4.23 1.91 -5.00
N ILE A 25 -3.47 2.16 -3.94
CA ILE A 25 -2.59 3.31 -3.81
C ILE A 25 -1.16 2.78 -3.66
N VAL A 26 -0.23 3.26 -4.48
CA VAL A 26 1.20 2.92 -4.40
C VAL A 26 1.97 4.18 -4.01
N ALA A 27 2.62 4.14 -2.86
CA ALA A 27 3.47 5.21 -2.35
C ALA A 27 4.94 4.80 -2.44
N PHE A 28 5.71 5.57 -3.20
CA PHE A 28 7.16 5.36 -3.34
C PHE A 28 7.96 6.02 -2.22
N GLY A 29 7.47 7.16 -1.72
CA GLY A 29 8.03 7.83 -0.54
C GLY A 29 7.37 7.39 0.77
N ALA A 30 7.74 8.06 1.86
CA ALA A 30 7.14 7.81 3.16
C ALA A 30 5.63 8.12 3.17
N LEU A 31 4.87 7.28 3.86
CA LEU A 31 3.48 7.53 4.20
C LEU A 31 3.39 8.24 5.55
N GLY A 32 2.71 9.39 5.57
CA GLY A 32 2.40 10.09 6.81
C GLY A 32 1.53 9.25 7.75
N ALA A 33 1.36 9.75 8.98
CA ALA A 33 0.54 9.09 10.00
C ALA A 33 -0.89 8.83 9.52
N ALA A 34 -1.55 7.83 10.12
CA ALA A 34 -2.95 7.50 9.89
C ALA A 34 -3.28 7.06 8.44
N ALA A 35 -2.31 6.48 7.72
CA ALA A 35 -2.55 5.92 6.39
C ALA A 35 -3.66 4.84 6.44
N GLY A 36 -4.65 4.97 5.57
CA GLY A 36 -5.74 4.00 5.45
C GLY A 36 -6.83 4.05 6.53
N LEU A 37 -6.81 5.03 7.45
CA LEU A 37 -7.92 5.20 8.40
C LEU A 37 -9.27 5.27 7.68
N TRP A 38 -10.27 4.61 8.24
CA TRP A 38 -11.62 4.49 7.69
C TRP A 38 -11.68 3.81 6.31
N SER A 39 -10.69 3.00 5.97
CA SER A 39 -10.74 2.19 4.75
C SER A 39 -11.77 1.07 4.89
N LYS A 40 -12.66 0.95 3.89
CA LYS A 40 -13.61 -0.17 3.80
C LYS A 40 -12.98 -1.38 3.12
N ARG A 41 -12.33 -1.13 1.97
CA ARG A 41 -11.59 -2.11 1.15
C ARG A 41 -10.48 -1.40 0.39
N GLY A 42 -9.60 -2.17 -0.22
CA GLY A 42 -8.54 -1.68 -1.10
C GLY A 42 -7.16 -1.90 -0.49
N THR A 43 -6.14 -1.57 -1.29
CA THR A 43 -4.75 -1.91 -1.00
C THR A 43 -3.92 -0.63 -0.99
N ILE A 44 -3.23 -0.36 0.11
CA ILE A 44 -2.20 0.66 0.19
C ILE A 44 -0.85 -0.06 0.16
N VAL A 45 -0.04 0.24 -0.83
CA VAL A 45 1.32 -0.30 -1.00
C VAL A 45 2.29 0.78 -0.57
N ALA A 46 3.07 0.50 0.47
CA ALA A 46 4.11 1.37 0.98
C ALA A 46 5.48 0.79 0.57
N LEU A 47 6.15 1.44 -0.38
CA LEU A 47 7.52 1.09 -0.75
C LEU A 47 8.55 1.85 0.12
N GLY A 48 8.15 3.01 0.65
CA GLY A 48 8.86 3.71 1.72
C GLY A 48 8.30 3.40 3.11
N ASP A 49 8.73 4.18 4.11
CA ASP A 49 8.30 4.02 5.50
C ASP A 49 6.81 4.26 5.69
N VAL A 50 6.20 3.52 6.61
CA VAL A 50 4.78 3.69 6.98
C VAL A 50 4.58 3.45 8.47
N ALA A 51 3.90 4.41 9.12
CA ALA A 51 3.38 4.22 10.46
C ALA A 51 2.05 3.48 10.40
N ILE A 52 2.05 2.20 10.80
CA ILE A 52 0.85 1.36 10.76
C ILE A 52 -0.17 1.84 11.82
N PRO A 53 -1.43 2.15 11.44
CA PRO A 53 -2.45 2.52 12.42
C PRO A 53 -2.78 1.34 13.36
N PRO A 54 -3.19 1.61 14.61
CA PRO A 54 -3.44 0.58 15.62
C PRO A 54 -4.62 -0.35 15.29
N THR A 55 -5.52 0.09 14.39
CA THR A 55 -6.67 -0.67 13.91
C THR A 55 -6.34 -1.59 12.73
N TYR A 56 -5.08 -1.61 12.30
CA TYR A 56 -4.56 -2.59 11.36
C TYR A 56 -3.79 -3.67 12.11
N ARG A 57 -4.01 -4.94 11.75
CA ARG A 57 -3.34 -6.09 12.36
C ARG A 57 -2.44 -6.77 11.36
N TYR A 58 -1.25 -7.11 11.80
CA TYR A 58 -0.33 -7.92 11.01
C TYR A 58 -0.99 -9.26 10.66
N ALA A 59 -0.93 -9.63 9.38
CA ALA A 59 -1.48 -10.86 8.86
C ALA A 59 -0.37 -11.86 8.49
N CYS A 60 0.60 -11.44 7.68
CA CYS A 60 1.71 -12.28 7.24
C CYS A 60 2.82 -11.46 6.56
N THR A 61 3.94 -12.10 6.26
CA THR A 61 4.98 -11.57 5.36
C THR A 61 5.07 -12.49 4.15
N TYR A 62 4.92 -11.96 2.95
CA TYR A 62 4.85 -12.76 1.72
C TYR A 62 5.22 -11.94 0.47
N GLN A 63 5.27 -12.58 -0.68
CA GLN A 63 5.44 -11.93 -1.99
C GLN A 63 4.07 -11.88 -2.72
N PRO A 64 3.39 -10.73 -2.77
CA PRO A 64 2.09 -10.62 -3.41
C PRO A 64 2.22 -10.69 -4.93
N THR A 65 1.78 -11.79 -5.54
CA THR A 65 1.88 -12.01 -6.99
C THR A 65 1.13 -10.95 -7.81
N HIS A 66 -0.02 -10.49 -7.34
CA HIS A 66 -0.80 -9.42 -7.97
C HIS A 66 -0.03 -8.09 -7.99
N LEU A 67 0.75 -7.81 -6.94
CA LEU A 67 1.50 -6.57 -6.81
C LEU A 67 2.63 -6.50 -7.83
N ARG A 68 3.29 -7.63 -8.12
CA ARG A 68 4.31 -7.72 -9.17
C ARG A 68 3.77 -7.27 -10.53
N VAL A 69 2.55 -7.67 -10.90
CA VAL A 69 1.93 -7.25 -12.17
C VAL A 69 1.70 -5.74 -12.19
N VAL A 70 1.18 -5.19 -11.09
CA VAL A 70 0.92 -3.75 -10.95
C VAL A 70 2.22 -2.95 -11.05
N LEU A 71 3.23 -3.30 -10.25
CA LEU A 71 4.50 -2.60 -10.19
C LEU A 71 5.28 -2.70 -11.51
N THR A 72 5.29 -3.86 -12.17
CA THR A 72 5.89 -4.00 -13.50
C THR A 72 5.23 -3.05 -14.50
N ARG A 73 3.90 -2.92 -14.49
CA ARG A 73 3.20 -1.99 -15.39
C ARG A 73 3.52 -0.53 -15.06
N LEU A 74 3.60 -0.18 -13.77
CA LEU A 74 4.02 1.15 -13.32
C LEU A 74 5.43 1.50 -13.82
N ARG A 75 6.35 0.53 -13.81
CA ARG A 75 7.70 0.68 -14.34
C ARG A 75 7.69 0.84 -15.87
N THR A 76 7.11 -0.10 -16.59
CA THR A 76 7.30 -0.22 -18.05
C THR A 76 6.46 0.76 -18.86
N VAL A 77 5.25 1.09 -18.39
CA VAL A 77 4.32 1.96 -19.13
C VAL A 77 4.41 3.41 -18.66
N TYR A 78 4.62 3.63 -17.36
CA TYR A 78 4.57 4.97 -16.76
C TYR A 78 5.93 5.49 -16.30
N GLY A 79 7.00 4.71 -16.42
CA GLY A 79 8.36 5.14 -16.08
C GLY A 79 8.57 5.44 -14.59
N LEU A 80 7.75 4.89 -13.70
CA LEU A 80 7.88 5.11 -12.26
C LEU A 80 9.09 4.35 -11.67
N PRO A 81 9.71 4.86 -10.58
CA PRO A 81 10.95 4.34 -10.02
C PRO A 81 10.71 3.05 -9.21
N VAL A 82 10.28 2.00 -9.89
CA VAL A 82 10.13 0.66 -9.33
C VAL A 82 11.43 -0.13 -9.52
N ASP A 83 12.22 -0.23 -8.46
CA ASP A 83 13.41 -1.10 -8.42
C ASP A 83 13.06 -2.61 -8.46
N GLU A 84 14.02 -3.44 -8.89
CA GLU A 84 13.89 -4.92 -8.88
C GLU A 84 13.56 -5.46 -7.48
N ARG A 85 14.13 -4.86 -6.42
CA ARG A 85 13.84 -5.25 -5.03
C ARG A 85 12.37 -5.07 -4.64
N HIS A 86 11.61 -4.21 -5.31
CA HIS A 86 10.17 -4.08 -5.06
C HIS A 86 9.37 -5.20 -5.75
N LEU A 87 9.90 -5.76 -6.84
CA LEU A 87 9.26 -6.84 -7.62
C LEU A 87 9.52 -8.23 -7.02
N SER A 88 10.71 -8.44 -6.46
CA SER A 88 11.13 -9.70 -5.84
C SER A 88 11.13 -9.66 -4.31
N GLY A 89 10.91 -8.50 -3.69
CA GLY A 89 10.93 -8.33 -2.24
C GLY A 89 9.69 -8.85 -1.54
N HIS A 90 9.80 -8.97 -0.22
CA HIS A 90 8.70 -9.35 0.66
C HIS A 90 7.92 -8.13 1.15
N TYR A 91 6.66 -8.36 1.50
CA TYR A 91 5.76 -7.35 2.04
C TYR A 91 5.13 -7.86 3.33
N ARG A 92 5.22 -7.05 4.38
CA ARG A 92 4.43 -7.23 5.59
C ARG A 92 3.01 -6.77 5.28
N ARG A 93 2.07 -7.69 5.36
CA ARG A 93 0.65 -7.44 5.17
C ARG A 93 0.00 -7.11 6.48
N TYR A 94 -0.75 -6.01 6.50
CA TYR A 94 -1.63 -5.66 7.60
C TYR A 94 -3.06 -5.56 7.09
N SER A 95 -4.00 -6.18 7.79
CA SER A 95 -5.43 -6.16 7.48
C SER A 95 -6.16 -5.19 8.41
N GLY A 96 -7.05 -4.37 7.85
CA GLY A 96 -7.80 -3.34 8.55
C GLY A 96 -8.71 -2.59 7.57
N ASP A 97 -9.22 -1.41 7.85
CA ASP A 97 -9.33 -0.82 9.16
C ASP A 97 -10.36 -1.63 9.99
N LEU A 98 -9.99 -2.10 11.18
CA LEU A 98 -10.89 -2.82 12.08
C LEU A 98 -11.95 -1.92 12.75
N ALA A 99 -11.83 -0.60 12.64
CA ALA A 99 -12.92 0.32 12.96
C ALA A 99 -14.00 0.39 11.85
N GLU A 100 -13.75 -0.24 10.70
CA GLU A 100 -14.65 -0.33 9.54
C GLU A 100 -14.96 -1.81 9.21
N LEU A 101 -14.93 -2.18 7.91
CA LEU A 101 -15.24 -3.53 7.43
C LEU A 101 -14.07 -4.51 7.60
N GLY A 102 -12.86 -4.05 7.90
CA GLY A 102 -11.66 -4.89 8.06
C GLY A 102 -11.17 -5.58 6.78
N LYS A 103 -11.58 -5.10 5.59
CA LYS A 103 -11.23 -5.68 4.28
C LYS A 103 -10.23 -4.85 3.45
N GLY A 104 -9.74 -3.76 4.01
CA GLY A 104 -8.59 -3.04 3.49
C GLY A 104 -7.28 -3.73 3.89
N GLU A 105 -6.20 -3.40 3.18
CA GLU A 105 -4.88 -3.89 3.51
C GLU A 105 -3.80 -2.83 3.29
N ILE A 106 -2.75 -2.91 4.11
CA ILE A 106 -1.49 -2.19 3.93
C ILE A 106 -0.41 -3.24 3.63
N LEU A 107 0.26 -3.10 2.49
CA LEU A 107 1.41 -3.89 2.07
C LEU A 107 2.66 -3.03 2.26
N ALA A 108 3.37 -3.22 3.37
CA ALA A 108 4.61 -2.52 3.66
C ALA A 108 5.80 -3.33 3.16
N TRP A 109 6.58 -2.79 2.22
CA TRP A 109 7.79 -3.41 1.74
C TRP A 109 8.77 -3.68 2.89
N THR A 110 9.50 -4.79 2.80
CA THR A 110 10.53 -5.16 3.78
C THR A 110 11.68 -5.86 3.06
N ALA A 111 12.90 -5.56 3.50
CA ALA A 111 14.12 -6.21 3.04
C ALA A 111 14.35 -7.57 3.74
N ALA A 112 13.26 -8.30 4.05
CA ALA A 112 13.32 -9.56 4.78
C ALA A 112 14.29 -10.56 4.15
#